data_AF-A0A0J6KFH5-F1
#
_entry.id   AF-A0A0J6KFH5-F1
#
_cell.length_a   1.000
_cell.length_b   1.000
_cell.length_c   1.000
_cell.angle_alpha   90.00
_cell.angle_beta   90.00
_cell.angle_gamma   90.00
#
_symmetry.space_group_name_H-M   'P 1'
#
loop_
_entity.id
_entity.type
_entity.pdbx_description
1 polymer ?
#
loop_
_entity_poly.entity_id
_entity_poly.type
_entity_poly.pdbx_seq_one_letter_code
_entity_poly.pdbx_strand_id
1 'polypeptide(L)'
;MKHKPYPRHPFFDLLREFIRDGYSKTLLHPATARQPCSLLLEHGFDFEGQDGDGMYSSSICLRHQRRVLDAEIKIYTRNGLAMGNGLAFAQGLRLDKIAHTLQHDPELGGCRLELLFDATGENGALLINEGIVLQFHAADRAGAGNHYIRTIESDFFFDESTRQKRIATYSARLLHGYSLPQLLRDKTAARRCRKLSVLFGSSASGEQR
;
A
#
# COMPACT_ATOMS: atom_id res chain seq x y z
N MET A 1 -19.16 -18.46 -18.34
CA MET A 1 -17.94 -17.61 -18.17
C MET A 1 -18.40 -16.24 -17.67
N LYS A 2 -18.05 -15.85 -16.44
CA LYS A 2 -18.35 -14.49 -15.96
C LYS A 2 -17.48 -13.51 -16.76
N HIS A 3 -18.09 -12.54 -17.45
CA HIS A 3 -17.37 -11.47 -18.15
C HIS A 3 -16.43 -10.80 -17.15
N LYS A 4 -15.10 -10.95 -17.32
CA LYS A 4 -14.16 -10.10 -16.59
C LYS A 4 -14.36 -8.67 -17.10
N PRO A 5 -14.71 -7.70 -16.24
CA PRO A 5 -14.87 -6.32 -16.67
C PRO A 5 -13.56 -5.82 -17.27
N TYR A 6 -13.64 -5.13 -18.40
CA TYR A 6 -12.49 -4.51 -19.03
C TYR A 6 -11.83 -3.55 -18.02
N PRO A 7 -10.50 -3.55 -17.85
CA PRO A 7 -9.85 -2.70 -16.87
C PRO A 7 -10.03 -1.23 -17.24
N ARG A 8 -10.75 -0.48 -16.39
CA ARG A 8 -11.11 0.92 -16.65
C ARG A 8 -10.15 1.92 -16.01
N HIS A 9 -9.45 1.52 -14.95
CA HIS A 9 -8.69 2.45 -14.11
C HIS A 9 -7.18 2.20 -14.19
N PRO A 10 -6.36 3.21 -14.55
CA PRO A 10 -4.91 3.10 -14.46
C PRO A 10 -4.45 3.02 -13.01
N PHE A 11 -3.57 2.06 -12.70
CA PHE A 11 -3.06 1.84 -11.34
C PHE A 11 -2.40 3.10 -10.74
N PHE A 12 -1.56 3.80 -11.51
CA PHE A 12 -0.84 4.96 -10.99
C PHE A 12 -1.74 6.15 -10.70
N ASP A 13 -2.86 6.30 -11.41
CA ASP A 13 -3.82 7.36 -11.11
C ASP A 13 -4.50 7.09 -9.76
N LEU A 14 -4.83 5.83 -9.47
CA LEU A 14 -5.35 5.44 -8.17
C LEU A 14 -4.31 5.61 -7.06
N LEU A 15 -3.05 5.25 -7.31
CA LEU A 15 -1.98 5.47 -6.33
C LEU A 15 -1.79 6.96 -6.02
N ARG A 16 -1.91 7.85 -7.01
CA ARG A 16 -1.92 9.31 -6.80
C ARG A 16 -3.07 9.76 -5.90
N GLU A 17 -4.28 9.26 -6.14
CA GLU A 17 -5.43 9.56 -5.27
C GLU A 17 -5.17 9.11 -3.83
N PHE A 18 -4.67 7.88 -3.63
CA PHE A 18 -4.30 7.42 -2.28
C PHE A 18 -3.27 8.34 -1.62
N ILE A 19 -2.19 8.70 -2.33
CA ILE A 19 -1.13 9.55 -1.75
C ILE A 19 -1.63 10.97 -1.44
N ARG A 20 -2.50 11.54 -2.28
CA ARG A 20 -3.03 12.90 -2.11
C ARG A 20 -4.15 12.97 -1.08
N ASP A 21 -5.11 12.07 -1.20
CA ASP A 21 -6.40 12.15 -0.52
C ASP A 21 -6.53 11.15 0.63
N GLY A 22 -5.61 10.18 0.76
CA GLY A 22 -5.69 9.09 1.71
C GLY A 22 -6.63 7.96 1.27
N TYR A 23 -7.28 8.08 0.11
CA TYR A 23 -8.17 7.06 -0.46
C TYR A 23 -8.36 7.31 -1.96
N SER A 24 -8.90 6.31 -2.68
CA SER A 24 -9.27 6.50 -4.08
C SER A 24 -10.70 7.05 -4.21
N LYS A 25 -10.85 8.31 -4.60
CA LYS A 25 -12.16 8.90 -4.94
C LYS A 25 -12.83 8.18 -6.12
N THR A 26 -12.03 7.69 -7.07
CA THR A 26 -12.52 6.95 -8.24
C THR A 26 -13.19 5.63 -7.84
N LEU A 27 -12.63 4.90 -6.87
CA LEU A 27 -13.09 3.57 -6.50
C LEU A 27 -13.97 3.55 -5.24
N LEU A 28 -13.83 4.54 -4.37
CA LEU A 28 -14.44 4.59 -3.05
C LEU A 28 -15.43 5.76 -2.92
N HIS A 29 -15.99 6.26 -4.03
CA HIS A 29 -16.91 7.40 -4.03
C HIS A 29 -18.07 7.33 -3.00
N PRO A 30 -18.69 6.17 -2.70
CA PRO A 30 -19.71 6.09 -1.65
C PRO A 30 -19.12 5.96 -0.23
N ALA A 31 -17.85 5.59 -0.08
CA ALA A 31 -17.17 5.47 1.19
C ALA A 31 -16.36 6.74 1.47
N THR A 32 -17.02 7.72 2.08
CA THR A 32 -16.27 8.78 2.76
C THR A 32 -16.23 8.49 4.24
N ALA A 33 -15.15 8.97 4.85
CA ALA A 33 -14.83 8.76 6.23
C ALA A 33 -16.02 9.19 7.14
N ARG A 34 -16.32 8.40 8.20
CA ARG A 34 -17.46 8.61 9.14
C ARG A 34 -18.86 8.55 8.53
N GLN A 35 -19.01 8.13 7.27
CA GLN A 35 -20.32 7.78 6.75
C GLN A 35 -20.68 6.33 7.10
N PRO A 36 -21.97 6.03 7.32
CA PRO A 36 -22.46 4.67 7.44
C PRO A 36 -22.10 3.87 6.18
N CYS A 37 -21.42 2.74 6.36
CA CYS A 37 -21.01 1.87 5.25
C CYS A 37 -22.13 0.95 4.75
N SER A 38 -23.33 1.02 5.31
CA SER A 38 -24.45 0.15 4.93
C SER A 38 -24.83 0.25 3.45
N LEU A 39 -24.63 1.43 2.84
CA LEU A 39 -24.88 1.66 1.42
C LEU A 39 -23.91 0.90 0.50
N LEU A 40 -22.77 0.41 1.01
CA LEU A 40 -21.78 -0.29 0.18
C LEU A 40 -22.29 -1.62 -0.38
N LEU A 41 -23.22 -2.28 0.33
CA LEU A 41 -23.89 -3.48 -0.16
C LEU A 41 -24.66 -3.19 -1.46
N GLU A 42 -25.36 -2.04 -1.52
CA GLU A 42 -26.09 -1.59 -2.72
C GLU A 42 -25.15 -1.27 -3.89
N HIS A 43 -23.88 -0.99 -3.60
CA HIS A 43 -22.82 -0.77 -4.57
C HIS A 43 -22.01 -2.04 -4.92
N GLY A 44 -22.46 -3.22 -4.49
CA GLY A 44 -21.86 -4.50 -4.84
C GLY A 44 -20.57 -4.83 -4.07
N PHE A 45 -20.45 -4.29 -2.85
CA PHE A 45 -19.48 -4.79 -1.89
C PHE A 45 -20.07 -5.95 -1.09
N ASP A 46 -19.24 -6.93 -0.79
CA ASP A 46 -19.54 -7.99 0.16
C ASP A 46 -19.03 -7.57 1.54
N PHE A 47 -19.78 -7.88 2.61
CA PHE A 47 -19.37 -7.60 3.99
C PHE A 47 -18.96 -8.87 4.72
N GLU A 48 -17.78 -8.85 5.33
CA GLU A 48 -17.27 -9.87 6.23
C GLU A 48 -17.06 -9.26 7.62
N GLY A 49 -17.85 -9.67 8.61
CA GLY A 49 -17.78 -9.12 9.96
C GLY A 49 -19.03 -9.39 10.78
N GLN A 50 -19.10 -8.75 11.96
CA GLN A 50 -20.22 -8.86 12.89
C GLN A 50 -20.51 -7.50 13.53
N ASP A 51 -21.79 -7.18 13.73
CA ASP A 51 -22.25 -5.99 14.48
C ASP A 51 -21.64 -4.66 13.98
N GLY A 52 -21.33 -4.59 12.67
CA GLY A 52 -20.74 -3.41 12.04
C GLY A 52 -19.21 -3.28 12.21
N ASP A 53 -18.57 -4.22 12.89
CA ASP A 53 -17.12 -4.40 12.92
C ASP A 53 -16.71 -5.42 11.86
N GLY A 54 -15.87 -5.02 10.91
CA GLY A 54 -15.50 -5.91 9.80
C GLY A 54 -14.94 -5.19 8.60
N MET A 55 -15.07 -5.82 7.44
CA MET A 55 -14.53 -5.35 6.18
C MET A 55 -15.56 -5.48 5.07
N TYR A 56 -15.76 -4.40 4.31
CA TYR A 56 -16.40 -4.46 3.01
C TYR A 56 -15.33 -4.68 1.94
N SER A 57 -15.57 -5.58 0.98
CA SER A 57 -14.69 -5.75 -0.16
C SER A 57 -15.42 -5.90 -1.49
N SER A 58 -14.73 -5.53 -2.57
CA SER A 58 -15.23 -5.71 -3.93
C SER A 58 -14.07 -5.94 -4.89
N SER A 59 -14.25 -6.91 -5.80
CA SER A 59 -13.24 -7.26 -6.80
C SER A 59 -13.24 -6.25 -7.96
N ILE A 60 -12.05 -5.86 -8.39
CA ILE A 60 -11.84 -4.92 -9.50
C ILE A 60 -10.68 -5.33 -10.41
N CYS A 61 -10.66 -4.77 -11.62
CA CYS A 61 -9.58 -4.93 -12.58
C CYS A 61 -8.91 -3.57 -12.85
N LEU A 62 -7.60 -3.50 -12.65
CA LEU A 62 -6.79 -2.30 -12.92
C LEU A 62 -5.92 -2.49 -14.17
N ARG A 63 -5.58 -1.38 -14.82
CA ARG A 63 -4.57 -1.36 -15.89
C ARG A 63 -3.25 -0.86 -15.34
N HIS A 64 -2.19 -1.63 -15.53
CA HIS A 64 -0.83 -1.17 -15.26
C HIS A 64 0.05 -1.49 -16.47
N GLN A 65 0.50 -0.43 -17.15
CA GLN A 65 1.19 -0.55 -18.44
C GLN A 65 0.33 -1.37 -19.43
N ARG A 66 0.89 -2.45 -19.99
CA ARG A 66 0.20 -3.36 -20.92
C ARG A 66 -0.48 -4.56 -20.23
N ARG A 67 -0.60 -4.54 -18.89
CA ARG A 67 -1.12 -5.67 -18.10
C ARG A 67 -2.41 -5.30 -17.38
N VAL A 68 -3.26 -6.31 -17.22
CA VAL A 68 -4.42 -6.29 -16.32
C VAL A 68 -3.95 -6.81 -14.96
N LEU A 69 -4.33 -6.11 -13.91
CA LEU A 69 -4.12 -6.52 -12.52
C LEU A 69 -5.48 -6.83 -11.90
N ASP A 70 -5.62 -8.04 -11.37
CA ASP A 70 -6.77 -8.36 -10.52
C ASP A 70 -6.48 -7.79 -9.12
N ALA A 71 -7.42 -7.01 -8.59
CA ALA A 71 -7.31 -6.38 -7.29
C ALA A 71 -8.63 -6.45 -6.52
N GLU A 72 -8.55 -6.21 -5.22
CA GLU A 72 -9.71 -6.14 -4.33
C GLU A 72 -9.66 -4.82 -3.57
N ILE A 73 -10.76 -4.07 -3.62
CA ILE A 73 -10.98 -2.91 -2.76
C ILE A 73 -11.36 -3.40 -1.38
N LYS A 74 -10.79 -2.78 -0.35
CA LYS A 74 -11.10 -3.06 1.07
C LYS A 74 -11.46 -1.78 1.80
N ILE A 75 -12.53 -1.84 2.59
CA ILE A 75 -12.93 -0.78 3.53
C ILE A 75 -13.11 -1.43 4.89
N TYR A 76 -12.28 -1.04 5.85
CA TYR A 76 -12.34 -1.53 7.22
C TYR A 76 -13.30 -0.68 8.03
N THR A 77 -14.12 -1.32 8.84
CA THR A 77 -15.20 -0.68 9.58
C THR A 77 -15.14 -1.02 11.07
N ARG A 78 -15.56 -0.04 11.88
CA ARG A 78 -15.79 -0.20 13.30
C ARG A 78 -17.10 0.48 13.69
N ASN A 79 -17.99 -0.21 14.37
CA ASN A 79 -19.35 0.22 14.70
C ASN A 79 -20.11 0.74 13.46
N GLY A 80 -19.92 0.08 12.31
CA GLY A 80 -20.56 0.43 11.04
C GLY A 80 -19.98 1.64 10.31
N LEU A 81 -18.92 2.26 10.85
CA LEU A 81 -18.26 3.43 10.29
C LEU A 81 -16.93 3.06 9.63
N ALA A 82 -16.64 3.66 8.47
CA ALA A 82 -15.34 3.52 7.80
C ALA A 82 -14.19 4.05 8.67
N MET A 83 -13.19 3.20 8.91
CA MET A 83 -11.98 3.50 9.69
C MET A 83 -10.72 3.56 8.82
N GLY A 84 -10.62 2.68 7.82
CA GLY A 84 -9.50 2.65 6.88
C GLY A 84 -9.89 1.99 5.57
N ASN A 85 -8.98 2.02 4.61
CA ASN A 85 -9.19 1.46 3.29
C ASN A 85 -7.90 0.91 2.69
N GLY A 86 -8.08 0.13 1.63
CA GLY A 86 -6.95 -0.38 0.88
C GLY A 86 -7.31 -1.01 -0.45
N LEU A 87 -6.25 -1.42 -1.14
CA LEU A 87 -6.28 -2.23 -2.35
C LEU A 87 -5.37 -3.43 -2.13
N ALA A 88 -5.85 -4.63 -2.40
CA ALA A 88 -5.05 -5.85 -2.41
C ALA A 88 -4.83 -6.36 -3.83
N PHE A 89 -3.63 -6.83 -4.17
CA PHE A 89 -3.28 -7.31 -5.51
C PHE A 89 -2.99 -8.81 -5.55
N ALA A 90 -3.63 -9.51 -6.48
CA ALA A 90 -3.45 -10.96 -6.64
C ALA A 90 -2.04 -11.31 -7.18
N GLN A 91 -1.52 -10.56 -8.16
CA GLN A 91 -0.23 -10.86 -8.80
C GLN A 91 0.96 -10.04 -8.26
N GLY A 92 0.69 -9.05 -7.41
CA GLY A 92 1.67 -8.13 -6.85
C GLY A 92 2.34 -7.20 -7.87
N LEU A 93 2.92 -6.10 -7.38
CA LEU A 93 3.60 -5.09 -8.20
C LEU A 93 5.04 -4.90 -7.77
N ARG A 94 5.98 -4.84 -8.72
CA ARG A 94 7.41 -4.71 -8.39
C ARG A 94 7.70 -3.43 -7.62
N LEU A 95 8.13 -3.57 -6.37
CA LEU A 95 8.40 -2.45 -5.46
C LEU A 95 9.43 -1.48 -6.03
N ASP A 96 10.55 -1.98 -6.58
CA ASP A 96 11.60 -1.14 -7.15
C ASP A 96 11.09 -0.29 -8.31
N LYS A 97 10.14 -0.80 -9.09
CA LYS A 97 9.53 -0.06 -10.21
C LYS A 97 8.56 0.99 -9.71
N ILE A 98 7.72 0.66 -8.72
CA ILE A 98 6.82 1.64 -8.11
C ILE A 98 7.60 2.76 -7.44
N ALA A 99 8.60 2.43 -6.61
CA ALA A 99 9.44 3.41 -5.93
C ALA A 99 10.20 4.31 -6.92
N HIS A 100 10.80 3.74 -7.97
CA HIS A 100 11.44 4.53 -9.02
C HIS A 100 10.43 5.45 -9.72
N THR A 101 9.24 4.98 -10.06
CA THR A 101 8.22 5.84 -10.69
C THR A 101 7.81 6.97 -9.76
N LEU A 102 7.58 6.70 -8.46
CA LEU A 102 7.24 7.74 -7.49
C LEU A 102 8.32 8.82 -7.39
N GLN A 103 9.59 8.43 -7.32
CA GLN A 103 10.72 9.38 -7.23
C GLN A 103 10.87 10.29 -8.46
N HIS A 104 10.44 9.83 -9.63
CA HIS A 104 10.57 10.57 -10.90
C HIS A 104 9.23 11.13 -11.39
N ASP A 105 8.16 10.96 -10.63
CA ASP A 105 6.86 11.52 -10.96
C ASP A 105 6.88 13.04 -10.68
N PRO A 106 6.44 13.90 -11.61
CA PRO A 106 6.48 15.35 -11.43
C PRO A 106 5.67 15.86 -10.24
N GLU A 107 4.60 15.16 -9.86
CA GLU A 107 3.71 15.55 -8.75
C GLU A 107 4.11 14.86 -7.45
N LEU A 108 4.58 13.62 -7.53
CA LEU A 108 4.87 12.79 -6.35
C LEU A 108 6.35 12.70 -5.98
N GLY A 109 7.27 13.24 -6.79
CA GLY A 109 8.72 13.13 -6.56
C GLY A 109 9.21 13.71 -5.23
N GLY A 110 8.46 14.64 -4.65
CA GLY A 110 8.72 15.20 -3.31
C GLY A 110 8.21 14.36 -2.14
N CYS A 111 7.56 13.21 -2.38
CA CYS A 111 7.04 12.37 -1.30
C CYS A 111 8.17 11.78 -0.45
N ARG A 112 7.96 11.76 0.86
CA ARG A 112 8.87 11.08 1.77
C ARG A 112 8.63 9.58 1.73
N LEU A 113 9.68 8.83 1.38
CA LEU A 113 9.66 7.38 1.30
C LEU A 113 10.49 6.76 2.42
N GLU A 114 9.91 5.82 3.16
CA GLU A 114 10.59 5.09 4.24
C GLU A 114 10.38 3.59 4.07
N LEU A 115 11.48 2.83 4.03
CA LEU A 115 11.45 1.37 3.93
C LEU A 115 11.62 0.73 5.30
N LEU A 116 10.66 -0.12 5.65
CA LEU A 116 10.63 -0.95 6.83
C LEU A 116 10.59 -2.42 6.43
N PHE A 117 11.23 -3.26 7.22
CA PHE A 117 11.30 -4.69 7.00
C PHE A 117 11.10 -5.48 8.29
N ASP A 118 10.72 -6.74 8.13
CA ASP A 118 10.94 -7.76 9.15
C ASP A 118 12.44 -8.08 9.30
N ALA A 119 12.79 -8.89 10.31
CA ALA A 119 14.18 -9.27 10.58
C ALA A 119 14.84 -10.07 9.44
N THR A 120 14.06 -10.67 8.54
CA THR A 120 14.55 -11.54 7.46
C THR A 120 14.82 -10.78 6.16
N GLY A 121 14.24 -9.58 6.02
CA GLY A 121 14.22 -8.80 4.78
C GLY A 121 13.31 -9.39 3.69
N GLU A 122 12.49 -10.39 4.04
CA GLU A 122 11.51 -10.97 3.11
C GLU A 122 10.25 -10.12 3.05
N ASN A 123 9.68 -9.75 4.19
CA ASN A 123 8.49 -8.89 4.23
C ASN A 123 8.83 -7.49 4.71
N GLY A 124 7.97 -6.55 4.36
CA GLY A 124 8.15 -5.17 4.78
C GLY A 124 7.03 -4.25 4.33
N ALA A 125 7.23 -2.97 4.62
CA ALA A 125 6.35 -1.90 4.20
C ALA A 125 7.16 -0.73 3.63
N LEU A 126 6.67 -0.16 2.53
CA LEU A 126 7.10 1.17 2.08
C LEU A 126 6.07 2.18 2.57
N LEU A 127 6.48 3.07 3.46
CA LEU A 127 5.67 4.19 3.92
C LEU A 127 5.86 5.38 2.99
N ILE A 128 4.75 6.02 2.62
CA ILE A 128 4.71 7.26 1.83
C ILE A 128 4.05 8.34 2.68
N ASN A 129 4.77 9.43 2.94
CA ASN A 129 4.33 10.58 3.74
C ASN A 129 3.77 10.20 5.14
N GLU A 130 4.17 9.04 5.68
CA GLU A 130 3.64 8.44 6.91
C GLU A 130 2.13 8.12 6.94
N GLY A 131 1.43 8.33 5.83
CA GLY A 131 -0.02 8.17 5.73
C GLY A 131 -0.46 6.98 4.87
N ILE A 132 0.39 6.57 3.93
CA ILE A 132 0.13 5.44 3.02
C ILE A 132 1.15 4.34 3.28
N VAL A 133 0.67 3.11 3.34
CA VAL A 133 1.47 1.91 3.57
C VAL A 133 1.36 1.01 2.35
N LEU A 134 2.50 0.66 1.76
CA LEU A 134 2.58 -0.38 0.75
C LEU A 134 3.23 -1.63 1.34
N GLN A 135 2.42 -2.62 1.74
CA GLN A 135 2.95 -3.89 2.23
C GLN A 135 3.55 -4.68 1.07
N PHE A 136 4.72 -5.27 1.27
CA PHE A 136 5.42 -6.05 0.25
C PHE A 136 6.02 -7.33 0.82
N HIS A 137 6.34 -8.25 -0.08
CA HIS A 137 7.04 -9.50 0.20
C HIS A 137 8.12 -9.73 -0.87
N ALA A 138 9.18 -10.45 -0.51
CA ALA A 138 10.21 -10.89 -1.42
C ALA A 138 9.65 -12.00 -2.31
N ALA A 139 10.13 -12.05 -3.55
CA ALA A 139 9.89 -13.19 -4.42
C ALA A 139 10.52 -14.45 -3.83
N ASP A 140 9.94 -15.60 -4.15
CA ASP A 140 10.55 -16.90 -3.86
C ASP A 140 11.97 -17.01 -4.47
N ARG A 141 12.75 -17.99 -3.99
CA ARG A 141 14.21 -18.14 -4.19
C ARG A 141 14.75 -17.86 -5.61
N ALA A 142 13.98 -18.06 -6.68
CA ALA A 142 14.37 -17.75 -8.05
C ALA A 142 14.51 -16.24 -8.37
N GLY A 143 14.00 -15.36 -7.49
CA GLY A 143 13.94 -13.91 -7.69
C GLY A 143 14.65 -13.09 -6.62
N ALA A 144 15.70 -13.63 -5.97
CA ALA A 144 16.45 -12.95 -4.91
C ALA A 144 16.75 -11.48 -5.26
N GLY A 145 16.28 -10.54 -4.42
CA GLY A 145 16.40 -9.11 -4.69
C GLY A 145 15.14 -8.41 -5.20
N ASN A 146 14.09 -9.16 -5.57
CA ASN A 146 12.81 -8.60 -5.99
C ASN A 146 11.80 -8.63 -4.86
N HIS A 147 11.16 -7.49 -4.61
CA HIS A 147 10.01 -7.36 -3.73
C HIS A 147 8.77 -6.96 -4.51
N TYR A 148 7.62 -7.47 -4.09
CA TYR A 148 6.32 -7.26 -4.72
C TYR A 148 5.34 -6.70 -3.69
N ILE A 149 4.79 -5.53 -3.99
CA ILE A 149 3.71 -4.89 -3.27
C ILE A 149 2.46 -5.76 -3.38
N ARG A 150 1.86 -6.06 -2.24
CA ARG A 150 0.63 -6.85 -2.11
C ARG A 150 -0.57 -5.99 -1.74
N THR A 151 -0.37 -4.95 -0.94
CA THR A 151 -1.44 -4.04 -0.57
C THR A 151 -1.01 -2.58 -0.64
N ILE A 152 -1.98 -1.70 -0.88
CA ILE A 152 -1.96 -0.28 -0.53
C ILE A 152 -2.95 -0.13 0.62
N GLU A 153 -2.53 0.46 1.72
CA GLU A 153 -3.38 0.68 2.89
C GLU A 153 -3.22 2.11 3.38
N SER A 154 -4.32 2.66 3.85
CA SER A 154 -4.38 4.00 4.44
C SER A 154 -5.54 4.08 5.41
N ASP A 155 -5.45 5.04 6.34
CA ASP A 155 -6.53 5.33 7.27
C ASP A 155 -7.37 6.50 6.75
N PHE A 156 -8.68 6.43 6.96
CA PHE A 156 -9.60 7.48 6.52
C PHE A 156 -9.53 8.74 7.41
N PHE A 157 -9.04 8.67 8.66
CA PHE A 157 -9.01 9.83 9.58
C PHE A 157 -7.74 10.08 10.42
N PHE A 158 -7.20 11.27 10.16
CA PHE A 158 -6.71 12.40 10.96
C PHE A 158 -6.93 12.68 12.47
N ASP A 159 -7.28 11.81 13.42
CA ASP A 159 -7.58 12.31 14.81
C ASP A 159 -6.36 12.35 15.76
N GLU A 160 -5.95 13.57 16.14
CA GLU A 160 -4.72 13.86 16.90
C GLU A 160 -4.89 13.53 18.38
N SER A 161 -6.14 13.47 18.84
CA SER A 161 -6.50 13.28 20.24
C SER A 161 -6.68 11.81 20.64
N THR A 162 -7.06 10.92 19.70
CA THR A 162 -7.49 9.55 20.01
C THR A 162 -6.48 8.45 19.68
N ARG A 163 -5.29 8.79 19.18
CA ARG A 163 -4.33 7.83 18.57
C ARG A 163 -4.93 7.02 17.40
N GLN A 164 -6.08 7.41 16.85
CA GLN A 164 -6.62 6.84 15.61
C GLN A 164 -5.83 7.29 14.37
N LYS A 165 -4.90 8.23 14.55
CA LYS A 165 -3.88 8.56 13.55
C LYS A 165 -3.00 7.34 13.32
N ARG A 166 -3.16 6.78 12.13
CA ARG A 166 -2.19 5.89 11.48
C ARG A 166 -2.24 4.44 11.97
N ILE A 167 -3.41 3.82 12.09
CA ILE A 167 -3.53 2.38 12.37
C ILE A 167 -2.71 1.58 11.34
N ALA A 168 -2.82 1.92 10.05
CA ALA A 168 -2.04 1.26 9.00
C ALA A 168 -0.53 1.44 9.24
N THR A 169 -0.04 2.66 9.41
CA THR A 169 1.39 2.94 9.62
C THR A 169 1.90 2.38 10.95
N TYR A 170 1.11 2.45 12.01
CA TYR A 170 1.44 1.89 13.32
C TYR A 170 1.61 0.38 13.22
N SER A 171 0.66 -0.30 12.59
CA SER A 171 0.73 -1.75 12.35
C SER A 171 1.95 -2.11 11.51
N ALA A 172 2.23 -1.34 10.45
CA ALA A 172 3.42 -1.52 9.63
C ALA A 172 4.71 -1.39 10.44
N ARG A 173 4.82 -0.38 11.32
CA ARG A 173 6.00 -0.18 12.19
C ARG A 173 6.13 -1.26 13.27
N LEU A 174 5.01 -1.76 13.79
CA LEU A 174 4.99 -2.83 14.78
C LEU A 174 5.46 -4.16 14.17
N LEU A 175 4.99 -4.47 12.96
CA LEU A 175 5.34 -5.69 12.23
C LEU A 175 6.75 -5.62 11.62
N HIS A 176 7.16 -4.44 11.17
CA HIS A 176 8.38 -4.22 10.41
C HIS A 176 9.27 -3.19 11.12
N GLY A 177 10.05 -3.67 12.10
CA GLY A 177 10.88 -2.81 12.94
C GLY A 177 12.29 -2.50 12.39
N TYR A 178 12.70 -3.12 11.29
CA TYR A 178 14.06 -3.01 10.78
C TYR A 178 14.15 -2.05 9.59
N SER A 179 15.03 -1.07 9.70
CA SER A 179 15.41 -0.21 8.58
C SER A 179 16.35 -0.92 7.61
N LEU A 180 16.42 -0.42 6.38
CA LEU A 180 17.34 -0.94 5.36
C LEU A 180 18.81 -0.98 5.85
N PRO A 181 19.40 0.09 6.45
CA PRO A 181 20.77 0.03 6.95
C PRO A 181 21.01 -1.02 8.03
N GLN A 182 20.01 -1.32 8.86
CA GLN A 182 20.11 -2.39 9.86
C GLN A 182 20.19 -3.77 9.19
N LEU A 183 19.35 -4.02 8.18
CA LEU A 183 19.36 -5.29 7.45
C LEU A 183 20.62 -5.53 6.63
N LEU A 184 21.25 -4.47 6.12
CA LEU A 184 22.47 -4.61 5.32
C LEU A 184 23.68 -5.13 6.12
N ARG A 185 23.58 -5.21 7.46
CA ARG A 185 24.59 -5.81 8.33
C ARG A 185 24.60 -7.35 8.28
N ASP A 186 23.47 -7.97 7.93
CA ASP A 186 23.38 -9.41 7.72
C ASP A 186 23.58 -9.77 6.25
N LYS A 187 24.45 -10.75 5.97
CA LYS A 187 24.80 -11.12 4.58
C LYS A 187 23.60 -11.67 3.79
N THR A 188 22.71 -12.40 4.44
CA THR A 188 21.56 -13.04 3.80
C THR A 188 20.50 -11.99 3.47
N ALA A 189 20.16 -11.14 4.44
CA ALA A 189 19.23 -10.03 4.26
C ALA A 189 19.78 -8.99 3.26
N ALA A 190 21.08 -8.67 3.31
CA ALA A 190 21.71 -7.76 2.35
C ALA A 190 21.57 -8.26 0.90
N ARG A 191 21.70 -9.58 0.67
CA ARG A 191 21.47 -10.16 -0.66
C ARG A 191 20.02 -9.97 -1.12
N ARG A 192 19.05 -10.12 -0.22
CA ARG A 192 17.61 -9.92 -0.52
C ARG A 192 17.29 -8.45 -0.76
N CYS A 193 17.95 -7.52 -0.08
CA CYS A 193 17.64 -6.09 -0.16
C CYS A 193 18.51 -5.31 -1.16
N ARG A 194 19.41 -5.99 -1.89
CA ARG A 194 20.42 -5.34 -2.76
C ARG A 194 19.84 -4.35 -3.78
N LYS A 195 18.69 -4.64 -4.39
CA LYS A 195 18.09 -3.70 -5.37
C LYS A 195 17.56 -2.44 -4.70
N LEU A 196 16.92 -2.61 -3.55
CA LEU A 196 16.41 -1.50 -2.75
C LEU A 196 17.55 -0.68 -2.15
N SER A 197 18.68 -1.30 -1.77
CA SER A 197 19.84 -0.55 -1.28
C SER A 197 20.46 0.35 -2.34
N VAL A 198 20.44 -0.03 -3.61
CA VAL A 198 20.88 0.86 -4.69
C VAL A 198 19.91 2.02 -4.87
N LEU A 199 18.61 1.72 -4.88
CA LEU A 199 17.56 2.72 -5.12
C LEU A 199 17.42 3.75 -3.98
N PHE A 200 17.60 3.31 -2.73
CA PHE A 200 17.40 4.14 -1.54
C PHE A 200 18.71 4.56 -0.85
N GLY A 201 19.85 3.94 -1.20
CA GLY A 201 21.16 4.27 -0.62
C GLY A 201 21.86 5.47 -1.27
N SER A 202 21.41 5.89 -2.46
CA SER A 202 22.02 7.00 -3.22
C SER A 202 21.62 8.40 -2.69
N SER A 203 20.71 8.46 -1.70
CA SER A 203 20.22 9.70 -1.10
C SER A 203 21.02 10.15 0.13
N ALA A 204 21.97 9.34 0.61
CA ALA A 204 22.74 9.62 1.84
C ALA A 204 24.11 10.29 1.60
N SER A 205 24.49 10.58 0.34
CA SER A 205 25.77 11.22 0.00
C SER A 205 25.63 12.69 -0.44
N GLY A 206 24.50 13.34 -0.12
CA GLY A 206 24.17 14.71 -0.54
C GLY A 206 24.40 15.81 0.51
N GLU A 207 24.93 15.49 1.69
CA GLU A 207 25.37 16.49 2.67
C GLU A 207 26.89 16.47 2.79
N GLN A 208 27.56 17.14 1.86
CA GLN A 208 28.89 17.73 2.03
C GLN A 208 29.22 18.54 0.77
N ARG A 209 28.75 19.79 0.71
CA ARG A 209 29.44 20.92 0.11
C ARG A 209 29.07 22.20 0.84
#